data_AF-A0A250DDV3-F1
#
_entry.id   AF-A0A250DDV3-F1
#
_cell.length_a   1.000
_cell.length_b   1.000
_cell.length_c   1.000
_cell.angle_alpha   90.00
_cell.angle_beta   90.00
_cell.angle_gamma   90.00
#
_symmetry.space_group_name_H-M   'P 1'
#
loop_
_entity.id
_entity.type
_entity.pdbx_description
1 polymer ?
#
loop_
_entity_poly.entity_id
_entity_poly.type
_entity_poly.pdbx_seq_one_letter_code
_entity_poly.pdbx_strand_id
1 'polypeptide(L)'
;MPRLLLAALLLLCNGLFPALAEDVEASDMVRGGLQAIQMIDRNEAGELWDGATPATRKRITRTDFASKVAKSRAPLGGPQQRTWVAVHRQVVTDPDADAAGQYVSVEYETRFGNTPERTLRERVSFRLDADRIWRFSGYVVR
;
A
#
# COMPACT_ATOMS: atom_id res chain seq x y z
N MET A 1 -18.19 33.59 55.39
CA MET A 1 -19.25 32.56 55.28
C MET A 1 -19.91 32.70 53.91
N PRO A 2 -20.23 31.61 53.21
CA PRO A 2 -19.33 30.97 52.24
C PRO A 2 -19.55 31.39 50.77
N ARG A 3 -18.45 31.31 50.00
CA ARG A 3 -18.38 31.39 48.54
C ARG A 3 -19.01 30.13 47.93
N LEU A 4 -20.02 30.28 47.08
CA LEU A 4 -20.56 29.19 46.27
C LEU A 4 -19.77 29.14 44.95
N LEU A 5 -18.94 28.10 44.81
CA LEU A 5 -18.24 27.75 43.59
C LEU A 5 -19.22 26.99 42.66
N LEU A 6 -19.49 27.54 41.48
CA LEU A 6 -20.07 26.78 40.37
C LEU A 6 -18.98 25.83 39.83
N ALA A 7 -19.09 24.55 40.11
CA ALA A 7 -18.30 23.52 39.44
C ALA A 7 -19.05 23.08 38.18
N ALA A 8 -18.58 23.55 37.02
CA ALA A 8 -19.01 23.07 35.72
C ALA A 8 -18.48 21.64 35.52
N LEU A 9 -19.38 20.68 35.40
CA LEU A 9 -19.07 19.28 35.11
C LEU A 9 -18.75 19.14 33.62
N LEU A 10 -17.46 19.18 33.27
CA LEU A 10 -16.97 18.85 31.93
C LEU A 10 -17.17 17.35 31.66
N LEU A 11 -18.12 17.03 30.78
CA LEU A 11 -18.27 15.71 30.18
C LEU A 11 -16.98 15.35 29.41
N LEU A 12 -16.17 14.47 29.99
CA LEU A 12 -15.11 13.73 29.30
C LEU A 12 -15.76 12.65 28.41
N CYS A 13 -16.28 13.05 27.25
CA CYS A 13 -16.45 12.12 26.14
C CYS A 13 -15.07 11.83 25.55
N ASN A 14 -14.37 10.85 26.11
CA ASN A 14 -13.25 10.20 25.44
C ASN A 14 -13.79 9.53 24.16
N GLY A 15 -13.70 10.24 23.05
CA GLY A 15 -14.04 9.71 21.74
C GLY A 15 -13.08 8.56 21.39
N LEU A 16 -13.56 7.32 21.49
CA LEU A 16 -13.16 6.30 20.53
C LEU A 16 -13.71 6.75 19.17
N PHE A 17 -13.00 7.64 18.49
CA PHE A 17 -13.18 7.76 17.07
C PHE A 17 -12.54 6.52 16.47
N PRO A 18 -13.29 5.59 15.84
CA PRO A 18 -12.64 4.64 14.95
C PRO A 18 -11.83 5.49 13.97
N ALA A 19 -10.55 5.16 13.77
CA ALA A 19 -9.75 5.82 12.77
C ALA A 19 -10.47 5.66 11.43
N LEU A 20 -11.19 6.70 11.01
CA LEU A 20 -11.87 6.70 9.73
C LEU A 20 -10.78 6.53 8.69
N ALA A 21 -10.99 5.56 7.78
CA ALA A 21 -10.09 5.40 6.67
C ALA A 21 -10.01 6.74 5.93
N GLU A 22 -8.81 7.25 5.71
CA GLU A 22 -8.59 8.44 4.89
C GLU A 22 -9.03 8.10 3.48
N ASP A 23 -9.98 8.88 2.98
CA ASP A 23 -10.59 8.62 1.68
C ASP A 23 -9.68 9.20 0.58
N VAL A 24 -8.78 8.37 0.07
CA VAL A 24 -8.03 8.66 -1.17
C VAL A 24 -8.82 8.21 -2.37
N GLU A 25 -8.85 8.98 -3.45
CA GLU A 25 -9.59 8.60 -4.66
C GLU A 25 -9.10 7.28 -5.26
N ALA A 26 -10.04 6.39 -5.60
CA ALA A 26 -9.69 5.07 -6.16
C ALA A 26 -8.91 5.20 -7.48
N SER A 27 -9.25 6.20 -8.30
CA SER A 27 -8.60 6.48 -9.57
C SER A 27 -7.12 6.87 -9.41
N ASP A 28 -6.78 7.60 -8.35
CA ASP A 28 -5.40 7.96 -8.04
C ASP A 28 -4.59 6.74 -7.60
N MET A 29 -5.19 5.85 -6.81
CA MET A 29 -4.54 4.61 -6.39
C MET A 29 -4.32 3.65 -7.57
N VAL A 30 -5.26 3.59 -8.52
CA VAL A 30 -5.07 2.85 -9.78
C VAL A 30 -3.94 3.48 -10.60
N ARG A 31 -3.88 4.80 -10.73
CA ARG A 31 -2.79 5.45 -11.48
C ARG A 31 -1.43 5.20 -10.84
N GLY A 32 -1.33 5.36 -9.52
CA GLY A 32 -0.11 5.10 -8.76
C GLY A 32 0.31 3.64 -8.80
N GLY A 33 -0.65 2.70 -8.72
CA GLY A 33 -0.38 1.27 -8.85
C GLY A 33 0.19 0.90 -10.22
N LEU A 34 -0.39 1.46 -11.29
CA LEU A 34 0.11 1.26 -12.64
C LEU A 34 1.53 1.83 -12.80
N GLN A 35 1.79 3.02 -12.27
CA GLN A 35 3.13 3.62 -12.29
C GLN A 35 4.17 2.73 -11.58
N ALA A 36 3.84 2.18 -10.41
CA ALA A 36 4.72 1.28 -9.68
C ALA A 36 5.02 -0.01 -10.49
N ILE A 37 4.01 -0.60 -11.13
CA ILE A 37 4.21 -1.77 -11.98
C ILE A 37 5.06 -1.42 -13.21
N GLN A 38 4.87 -0.25 -13.81
CA GLN A 38 5.66 0.19 -14.95
C GLN A 38 7.14 0.45 -14.59
N MET A 39 7.43 0.90 -13.37
CA MET A 39 8.81 0.95 -12.86
C MET A 39 9.41 -0.46 -12.79
N ILE A 40 8.66 -1.44 -12.27
CA ILE A 40 9.08 -2.84 -12.26
C ILE A 40 9.32 -3.37 -13.67
N ASP A 41 8.43 -3.06 -14.63
CA ASP A 41 8.59 -3.46 -16.04
C ASP A 41 9.88 -2.89 -16.66
N ARG A 42 10.33 -1.71 -16.22
CA ARG A 42 11.59 -1.08 -16.64
C ARG A 42 12.82 -1.51 -15.82
N ASN A 43 12.68 -2.51 -14.96
CA ASN A 43 13.71 -2.94 -14.00
C ASN A 43 14.12 -1.88 -12.96
N GLU A 44 13.24 -0.92 -12.66
CA GLU A 44 13.44 0.16 -11.68
C GLU A 44 12.89 -0.21 -10.29
N ALA A 45 12.97 -1.50 -9.92
CA ALA A 45 12.44 -1.98 -8.64
C ALA A 45 13.19 -1.39 -7.44
N GLY A 46 14.48 -1.10 -7.59
CA GLY A 46 15.27 -0.45 -6.54
C GLY A 46 14.78 0.98 -6.27
N GLU A 47 14.52 1.73 -7.32
CA GLU A 47 14.05 3.12 -7.28
C GLU A 47 12.61 3.19 -6.72
N LEU A 48 11.77 2.21 -7.07
CA LEU A 48 10.46 2.04 -6.45
C LEU A 48 10.57 1.80 -4.94
N TRP A 49 11.55 0.98 -4.51
CA TRP A 49 11.82 0.74 -3.09
C TRP A 49 12.33 2.00 -2.38
N ASP A 50 13.12 2.85 -3.06
CA ASP A 50 13.63 4.09 -2.48
C ASP A 50 12.48 5.04 -2.07
N GLY A 51 11.36 5.01 -2.80
CA GLY A 51 10.12 5.74 -2.48
C GLY A 51 9.13 5.00 -1.56
N ALA A 52 9.46 3.80 -1.09
CA ALA A 52 8.58 2.99 -0.26
C ALA A 52 8.42 3.57 1.16
N THR A 53 7.44 3.06 1.90
CA THR A 53 7.27 3.42 3.32
C THR A 53 8.54 3.12 4.13
N PRO A 54 8.85 3.91 5.16
CA PRO A 54 9.93 3.61 6.10
C PRO A 54 9.80 2.19 6.69
N ALA A 55 8.57 1.77 7.02
CA ALA A 55 8.28 0.44 7.53
C ALA A 55 8.67 -0.67 6.53
N THR A 56 8.37 -0.50 5.23
CA THR A 56 8.81 -1.43 4.18
C THR A 56 10.32 -1.47 4.08
N ARG A 57 10.99 -0.31 4.12
CA ARG A 57 12.46 -0.24 4.03
C ARG A 57 13.18 -0.82 5.25
N LYS A 58 12.54 -0.87 6.43
CA LYS A 58 13.04 -1.61 7.60
C LYS A 58 12.91 -3.14 7.44
N ARG A 59 11.83 -3.61 6.81
CA ARG A 59 11.52 -5.05 6.70
C ARG A 59 12.29 -5.79 5.60
N ILE A 60 12.64 -5.11 4.52
CA ILE A 60 13.36 -5.72 3.40
C ILE A 60 14.38 -4.74 2.82
N THR A 61 15.59 -5.22 2.57
CA THR A 61 16.63 -4.41 1.94
C THR A 61 16.27 -4.09 0.49
N ARG A 62 16.81 -2.98 -0.05
CA ARG A 62 16.65 -2.60 -1.46
C ARG A 62 17.02 -3.74 -2.41
N THR A 63 18.17 -4.37 -2.17
CA THR A 63 18.71 -5.48 -2.97
C THR A 63 17.80 -6.71 -2.90
N ASP A 64 17.32 -7.07 -1.71
CA ASP A 64 16.44 -8.23 -1.55
C ASP A 64 15.08 -7.99 -2.21
N PHE A 65 14.54 -6.78 -2.11
CA PHE A 65 13.30 -6.42 -2.80
C PHE A 65 13.45 -6.54 -4.32
N ALA A 66 14.47 -5.89 -4.89
CA ALA A 66 14.73 -5.97 -6.33
C ALA A 66 14.98 -7.41 -6.79
N SER A 67 15.73 -8.21 -6.02
CA SER A 67 15.98 -9.62 -6.30
C SER A 67 14.71 -10.46 -6.28
N LYS A 68 13.82 -10.26 -5.29
CA LYS A 68 12.53 -10.97 -5.22
C LYS A 68 11.62 -10.63 -6.40
N VAL A 69 11.55 -9.35 -6.77
CA VAL A 69 10.78 -8.91 -7.95
C VAL A 69 11.35 -9.50 -9.23
N ALA A 70 12.67 -9.45 -9.43
CA ALA A 70 13.31 -10.04 -10.60
C ALA A 70 13.05 -11.54 -10.70
N LYS A 71 13.16 -12.27 -9.58
CA LYS A 71 12.89 -13.72 -9.53
C LYS A 71 11.44 -14.06 -9.87
N SER A 72 10.46 -13.28 -9.39
CA SER A 72 9.05 -13.51 -9.69
C SER A 72 8.69 -13.14 -11.14
N ARG A 73 9.37 -12.14 -11.72
CA ARG A 73 9.13 -11.65 -13.08
C ARG A 73 9.86 -12.44 -14.17
N ALA A 74 11.05 -12.95 -13.89
CA ALA A 74 11.92 -13.60 -14.86
C ALA A 74 11.22 -14.66 -15.75
N PRO A 75 10.38 -15.59 -15.23
CA PRO A 75 9.77 -16.60 -16.08
C PRO A 75 8.61 -16.06 -16.93
N LEU A 76 8.06 -14.89 -16.62
CA LEU A 76 6.81 -14.40 -17.20
C LEU A 76 7.00 -13.72 -18.57
N GLY A 77 8.15 -13.09 -18.79
CA GLY A 77 8.35 -12.21 -19.95
C GLY A 77 7.64 -10.86 -19.78
N GLY A 78 7.66 -10.04 -20.83
CA GLY A 78 7.05 -8.70 -20.79
C GLY A 78 5.51 -8.72 -20.78
N PRO A 79 4.84 -7.71 -20.19
CA PRO A 79 3.38 -7.62 -20.20
C PRO A 79 2.86 -7.37 -21.61
N GLN A 80 1.82 -8.10 -22.01
CA GLN A 80 1.14 -7.96 -23.31
C GLN A 80 -0.20 -7.21 -23.16
N GLN A 81 -0.91 -7.48 -22.07
CA GLN A 81 -2.16 -6.82 -21.73
C GLN A 81 -2.23 -6.68 -20.21
N ARG A 82 -2.72 -5.55 -19.73
CA ARG A 82 -2.90 -5.27 -18.30
C ARG A 82 -4.15 -4.44 -18.05
N THR A 83 -5.00 -4.88 -17.14
CA THR A 83 -6.23 -4.17 -16.74
C THR A 83 -6.40 -4.23 -15.22
N TRP A 84 -6.78 -3.12 -14.58
CA TRP A 84 -7.11 -3.14 -13.15
C TRP A 84 -8.46 -3.83 -12.93
N VAL A 85 -8.60 -4.58 -11.85
CA VAL A 85 -9.82 -5.37 -11.56
C VAL A 85 -10.40 -5.11 -10.18
N ALA A 86 -9.60 -4.62 -9.22
CA ALA A 86 -10.09 -4.33 -7.87
C ALA A 86 -9.25 -3.28 -7.15
N VAL A 87 -9.90 -2.53 -6.25
CA VAL A 87 -9.27 -1.68 -5.25
C VAL A 87 -9.78 -2.13 -3.88
N HIS A 88 -8.86 -2.55 -3.00
CA HIS A 88 -9.16 -3.00 -1.64
C HIS A 88 -8.67 -1.98 -0.63
N ARG A 89 -9.52 -1.62 0.34
CA ARG A 89 -9.17 -0.73 1.45
C ARG A 89 -9.28 -1.50 2.75
N GLN A 90 -8.29 -1.39 3.62
CA GLN A 90 -8.31 -2.05 4.91
C GLN A 90 -7.58 -1.21 5.96
N VAL A 91 -8.05 -1.31 7.20
CA VAL A 91 -7.34 -0.83 8.38
C VAL A 91 -6.79 -2.05 9.10
N VAL A 92 -5.47 -2.12 9.24
CA VAL A 92 -4.77 -3.20 9.95
C VAL A 92 -4.50 -2.74 11.37
N THR A 93 -5.04 -3.47 12.34
CA THR A 93 -4.72 -3.31 13.77
C THR A 93 -3.72 -4.38 14.16
N ASP A 94 -2.52 -3.98 14.55
CA ASP A 94 -1.42 -4.88 14.90
C ASP A 94 -0.61 -4.28 16.07
N PRO A 95 -0.09 -5.08 17.02
CA PRO A 95 0.83 -4.60 18.04
C PRO A 95 2.13 -3.99 17.46
N ASP A 96 2.58 -4.45 16.29
CA ASP A 96 3.69 -3.85 15.56
C ASP A 96 3.22 -2.58 14.84
N ALA A 97 3.70 -1.43 15.30
CA ALA A 97 3.40 -0.13 14.72
C ALA A 97 3.90 0.02 13.26
N ASP A 98 4.92 -0.75 12.85
CA ASP A 98 5.36 -0.76 11.45
C ASP A 98 4.39 -1.56 10.56
N ALA A 99 3.57 -2.45 11.13
CA ALA A 99 2.54 -3.23 10.42
C ALA A 99 1.14 -2.62 10.51
N ALA A 100 0.77 -2.03 11.65
CA ALA A 100 -0.51 -1.36 11.83
C ALA A 100 -0.69 -0.18 10.86
N GLY A 101 -1.93 0.15 10.50
CA GLY A 101 -2.24 1.35 9.70
C GLY A 101 -3.24 1.08 8.58
N GLN A 102 -3.45 2.10 7.74
CA GLN A 102 -4.38 2.02 6.63
C GLN A 102 -3.68 1.61 5.35
N TYR A 103 -4.30 0.71 4.61
CA TYR A 103 -3.75 0.16 3.38
C TYR A 103 -4.77 0.24 2.26
N VAL A 104 -4.28 0.56 1.07
CA VAL A 104 -5.01 0.38 -0.18
C VAL A 104 -4.20 -0.56 -1.06
N SER A 105 -4.85 -1.55 -1.65
CA SER A 105 -4.22 -2.40 -2.66
C SER A 105 -5.00 -2.34 -3.96
N VAL A 106 -4.28 -2.31 -5.08
CA VAL A 106 -4.87 -2.39 -6.41
C VAL A 106 -4.43 -3.70 -7.05
N GLU A 107 -5.40 -4.46 -7.56
CA GLU A 107 -5.16 -5.69 -8.30
C GLU A 107 -5.29 -5.44 -9.81
N TYR A 108 -4.34 -5.97 -10.57
CA TYR A 108 -4.32 -5.96 -12.02
C TYR A 108 -4.27 -7.38 -12.54
N GLU A 109 -5.05 -7.64 -13.56
CA GLU A 109 -4.91 -8.83 -14.38
C GLU A 109 -3.97 -8.55 -15.54
N THR A 110 -2.94 -9.39 -15.67
CA THR A 110 -1.89 -9.24 -16.66
C THR A 110 -1.64 -10.53 -17.41
N ARG A 111 -1.61 -10.44 -18.74
CA ARG A 111 -1.10 -11.51 -19.61
C ARG A 111 0.35 -11.21 -19.95
N PHE A 112 1.24 -12.16 -19.71
CA PHE A 112 2.66 -12.02 -19.99
C PHE A 112 3.08 -12.83 -21.22
N GLY A 113 4.15 -12.39 -21.88
CA GLY A 113 4.60 -12.95 -23.16
C GLY A 113 5.02 -14.41 -23.12
N ASN A 114 5.61 -14.89 -22.01
CA ASN A 114 6.05 -16.29 -21.88
C ASN A 114 4.93 -17.20 -21.34
N THR A 115 3.83 -16.62 -20.87
CA THR A 115 2.66 -17.37 -20.38
C THR A 115 1.36 -16.80 -20.96
N PRO A 116 1.22 -16.69 -22.30
CA PRO A 116 0.12 -15.97 -22.93
C PRO A 116 -1.26 -16.59 -22.65
N GLU A 117 -1.29 -17.91 -22.38
CA GLU A 117 -2.49 -18.67 -22.06
C GLU A 117 -3.04 -18.39 -20.65
N ARG A 118 -2.25 -17.73 -19.79
CA ARG A 118 -2.61 -17.46 -18.39
C ARG A 118 -2.69 -15.96 -18.15
N THR A 119 -3.70 -15.58 -17.39
CA THR A 119 -3.80 -14.25 -16.80
C THR A 119 -3.36 -14.37 -15.34
N LEU A 120 -2.30 -13.65 -14.97
CA LEU A 120 -1.80 -13.60 -13.60
C LEU A 120 -2.26 -12.32 -12.92
N ARG A 121 -2.25 -12.33 -11.59
CA ARG A 121 -2.66 -11.18 -10.79
C ARG A 121 -1.46 -10.46 -10.20
N GLU A 122 -1.31 -9.20 -10.57
CA GLU A 122 -0.37 -8.28 -9.96
C GLU A 122 -1.10 -7.46 -8.88
N ARG A 123 -0.63 -7.51 -7.64
CA ARG A 123 -1.16 -6.68 -6.55
C ARG A 123 -0.10 -5.68 -6.11
N VAL A 124 -0.45 -4.41 -6.18
CA VAL A 124 0.34 -3.31 -5.61
C VAL A 124 -0.35 -2.84 -4.35
N SER A 125 0.41 -2.72 -3.27
CA SER A 125 -0.09 -2.24 -1.98
C SER A 125 0.55 -0.91 -1.63
N PHE A 126 -0.26 -0.03 -1.06
CA PHE A 126 0.09 1.26 -0.51
C PHE A 126 -0.30 1.30 0.96
N ARG A 127 0.43 2.07 1.76
CA ARG A 127 0.09 2.36 3.15
C ARG A 127 0.09 3.86 3.35
N LEU A 128 -0.88 4.35 4.11
CA LEU A 128 -0.89 5.71 4.60
C LEU A 128 0.19 5.85 5.69
N ASP A 129 1.17 6.68 5.43
CA ASP A 129 2.28 6.90 6.35
C ASP A 129 1.98 8.04 7.33
N ALA A 130 2.83 8.23 8.34
CA ALA A 130 2.58 9.19 9.44
C ALA A 130 2.43 10.66 8.98
N ASP A 131 3.02 11.02 7.84
CA ASP A 131 2.89 12.34 7.20
C ASP A 131 1.68 12.45 6.25
N ARG A 132 0.75 11.49 6.32
CA ARG A 132 -0.47 11.40 5.52
C ARG A 132 -0.23 11.24 4.01
N ILE A 133 0.93 10.71 3.63
CA ILE A 133 1.23 10.38 2.24
C ILE A 133 1.03 8.88 2.02
N TRP A 134 0.27 8.52 0.99
CA TRP A 134 0.16 7.16 0.51
C TRP A 134 1.46 6.77 -0.20
N ARG A 135 2.20 5.81 0.37
CA ARG A 135 3.45 5.31 -0.21
C ARG A 135 3.36 3.85 -0.56
N PHE A 136 4.14 3.44 -1.56
CA PHE A 136 4.30 2.04 -1.91
C PHE A 136 4.72 1.23 -0.67
N SER A 137 4.01 0.14 -0.41
CA SER A 137 4.27 -0.75 0.72
C SER A 137 4.57 -2.18 0.31
N GLY A 138 4.19 -2.60 -0.91
CA GLY A 138 4.55 -3.92 -1.42
C GLY A 138 4.02 -4.23 -2.82
N TYR A 139 4.59 -5.26 -3.41
CA TYR A 139 4.21 -5.80 -4.71
C TYR A 139 4.28 -7.33 -4.69
N VAL A 140 3.31 -7.99 -5.32
CA VAL A 140 3.33 -9.43 -5.57
C VAL A 140 2.66 -9.74 -6.91
N VAL A 141 3.17 -10.77 -7.60
CA VAL A 141 2.54 -11.39 -8.76
C VAL A 141 2.27 -12.86 -8.45
N ARG A 142 1.08 -13.36 -8.79
CA ARG A 142 0.64 -14.74 -8.53
C ARG A 142 -0.36 -15.23 -9.56
#